data_AF-A0A1B8XTU3-F1
#
_entry.id   AF-A0A1B8XTU3-F1
#
_cell.length_a   1.000
_cell.length_b   1.000
_cell.length_c   1.000
_cell.angle_alpha   90.00
_cell.angle_beta   90.00
_cell.angle_gamma   90.00
#
_symmetry.space_group_name_H-M   'P 1'
#
loop_
_entity.id
_entity.type
_entity.pdbx_description
1 polymer ?
#
loop_
_entity_poly.entity_id
_entity_poly.type
_entity_poly.pdbx_seq_one_letter_code
_entity_poly.pdbx_strand_id
1 'polypeptide(L)'
;MDRKAPFIDMLNSIPLRQIYGVPLGGIGGGTITRGWRGEFCRWQLNPGLYTYKTVTENQFTVCIRRRGQTVYQQVLSLDRPHTLQGWNWGYCGSQAFYHALYPRAWTVYQLPGQNVTLTCRQVSPIIPHDYKDSSLPLAVLVWDIENGGDEEMEVTIMFTLRNGSGTRSDRAGNHWNEPFQLQKDGESVRGMLLHHCTSTNPYTLGVAVRER
;
A
#
# COMPACT_ATOMS: atom_id res chain seq x y z
N MET A 1 -24.71 -17.60 18.17
CA MET A 1 -24.55 -18.27 16.86
C MET A 1 -24.10 -17.23 15.86
N ASP A 2 -22.81 -17.16 15.56
CA ASP A 2 -22.30 -16.21 14.58
C ASP A 2 -22.78 -16.63 13.19
N ARG A 3 -23.64 -15.81 12.57
CA ARG A 3 -24.02 -15.99 11.16
C ARG A 3 -22.76 -15.78 10.32
N LYS A 4 -22.16 -16.86 9.82
CA LYS A 4 -21.16 -16.76 8.76
C LYS A 4 -21.81 -16.13 7.54
N ALA A 5 -21.25 -15.03 7.05
CA ALA A 5 -21.69 -14.41 5.82
C ALA A 5 -21.49 -15.41 4.66
N PRO A 6 -22.46 -15.53 3.74
CA PRO A 6 -22.31 -16.39 2.57
C PRO A 6 -21.22 -15.82 1.65
N PHE A 7 -20.49 -16.70 0.96
CA PHE A 7 -19.47 -16.30 -0.02
C PHE A 7 -20.08 -15.59 -1.25
N ILE A 8 -21.31 -15.97 -1.61
CA ILE A 8 -22.10 -15.33 -2.67
C ILE A 8 -23.45 -14.96 -2.06
N ASP A 9 -23.73 -13.67 -1.98
CA ASP A 9 -25.03 -13.15 -1.56
C ASP A 9 -25.78 -12.66 -2.80
N MET A 10 -26.72 -13.47 -3.31
CA MET A 10 -27.54 -13.11 -4.47
C MET A 10 -28.65 -12.10 -4.14
N LEU A 11 -28.92 -11.86 -2.86
CA LEU A 11 -29.96 -10.93 -2.41
C LEU A 11 -29.39 -9.53 -2.15
N ASN A 12 -28.14 -9.45 -1.71
CA ASN A 12 -27.45 -8.20 -1.42
C ASN A 12 -26.18 -8.05 -2.28
N SER A 13 -26.37 -7.56 -3.51
CA SER A 13 -25.23 -7.27 -4.40
C SER A 13 -24.32 -6.19 -3.80
N ILE A 14 -23.01 -6.40 -3.85
CA ILE A 14 -22.03 -5.41 -3.38
C ILE A 14 -21.89 -4.29 -4.44
N PRO A 15 -22.12 -3.01 -4.08
CA PRO A 15 -22.01 -1.93 -5.05
C PRO A 15 -20.56 -1.73 -5.49
N LEU A 16 -20.34 -1.69 -6.80
CA LEU A 16 -19.03 -1.40 -7.38
C LEU A 16 -18.69 0.09 -7.17
N ARG A 17 -17.53 0.36 -6.58
CA ARG A 17 -16.98 1.72 -6.49
C ARG A 17 -15.97 1.96 -7.61
N GLN A 18 -15.99 3.14 -8.22
CA GLN A 18 -15.03 3.52 -9.26
C GLN A 18 -13.68 3.98 -8.66
N ILE A 19 -13.10 3.15 -7.78
CA ILE A 19 -11.88 3.46 -7.02
C ILE A 19 -10.81 2.37 -7.15
N TYR A 20 -11.13 1.24 -7.79
CA TYR A 20 -10.24 0.07 -7.77
C TYR A 20 -9.12 0.16 -8.80
N GLY A 21 -8.00 -0.48 -8.47
CA GLY A 21 -6.86 -0.69 -9.36
C GLY A 21 -6.47 -2.17 -9.43
N VAL A 22 -5.27 -2.42 -9.96
CA VAL A 22 -4.63 -3.74 -10.01
C VAL A 22 -4.40 -4.29 -8.59
N PRO A 23 -4.81 -5.54 -8.30
CA PRO A 23 -4.59 -6.15 -7.00
C PRO A 23 -3.12 -6.53 -6.77
N LEU A 24 -2.68 -6.41 -5.52
CA LEU A 24 -1.39 -6.83 -4.99
C LEU A 24 -1.52 -8.21 -4.36
N GLY A 25 -0.67 -9.17 -4.74
CA GLY A 25 -0.65 -10.52 -4.18
C GLY A 25 -0.71 -11.62 -5.26
N GLY A 26 -0.17 -12.78 -4.90
CA GLY A 26 -0.17 -13.99 -5.73
C GLY A 26 -1.48 -14.78 -5.70
N ILE A 27 -1.53 -15.84 -6.51
CA ILE A 27 -2.65 -16.76 -6.64
C ILE A 27 -2.80 -17.56 -5.33
N GLY A 28 -3.99 -17.51 -4.72
CA GLY A 28 -4.31 -18.27 -3.51
C GLY A 28 -3.76 -17.69 -2.19
N GLY A 29 -2.79 -16.77 -2.25
CA GLY A 29 -2.20 -16.10 -1.08
C GLY A 29 -3.04 -14.95 -0.50
N GLY A 30 -4.16 -14.60 -1.15
CA GLY A 30 -4.96 -13.42 -0.83
C GLY A 30 -4.44 -12.16 -1.53
N THR A 31 -5.29 -11.12 -1.60
CA THR A 31 -4.93 -9.88 -2.30
C THR A 31 -5.29 -8.62 -1.54
N ILE A 32 -4.54 -7.56 -1.78
CA ILE A 32 -4.84 -6.19 -1.33
C ILE A 32 -4.93 -5.31 -2.58
N THR A 33 -6.07 -4.66 -2.79
CA THR A 33 -6.23 -3.75 -3.92
C THR A 33 -5.82 -2.34 -3.52
N ARG A 34 -4.79 -1.83 -4.22
CA ARG A 34 -4.48 -0.40 -4.24
C ARG A 34 -5.27 0.25 -5.38
N GLY A 35 -6.07 1.23 -5.03
CA GLY A 35 -6.89 2.02 -5.94
C GLY A 35 -6.07 2.97 -6.80
N TRP A 36 -6.69 3.44 -7.88
CA TRP A 36 -6.02 4.35 -8.81
C TRP A 36 -5.76 5.74 -8.21
N ARG A 37 -6.43 6.11 -7.09
CA ARG A 37 -6.15 7.35 -6.35
C ARG A 37 -5.06 7.16 -5.28
N GLY A 38 -4.50 5.94 -5.16
CA GLY A 38 -3.42 5.60 -4.23
C GLY A 38 -3.86 4.88 -2.96
N GLU A 39 -5.17 4.72 -2.74
CA GLU A 39 -5.79 4.20 -1.52
C GLU A 39 -5.78 2.66 -1.44
N PHE A 40 -5.67 2.08 -0.23
CA PHE A 40 -5.81 0.63 -0.04
C PHE A 40 -7.26 0.29 0.32
N CYS A 41 -8.04 -0.20 -0.65
CA CYS A 41 -9.51 -0.12 -0.62
C CYS A 41 -10.28 -1.44 -0.69
N ARG A 42 -9.62 -2.56 -0.99
CA ARG A 42 -10.25 -3.89 -0.98
C ARG A 42 -9.27 -4.95 -0.51
N TRP A 43 -9.70 -5.75 0.45
CA TRP A 43 -8.87 -6.71 1.17
C TRP A 43 -9.46 -8.10 1.05
N GLN A 44 -8.69 -9.04 0.52
CA GLN A 44 -9.04 -10.44 0.35
C GLN A 44 -7.99 -11.30 1.08
N LEU A 45 -7.85 -11.09 2.38
CA LEU A 45 -6.88 -11.81 3.22
C LEU A 45 -7.47 -13.09 3.83
N ASN A 46 -8.81 -13.15 3.93
CA ASN A 46 -9.53 -14.37 4.28
C ASN A 46 -10.08 -15.01 3.00
N PRO A 47 -9.69 -16.26 2.67
CA PRO A 47 -10.16 -16.93 1.45
C PRO A 47 -11.68 -16.89 1.30
N GLY A 48 -12.14 -16.43 0.12
CA GLY A 48 -13.55 -16.28 -0.22
C GLY A 48 -14.25 -15.04 0.36
N LEU A 49 -13.65 -14.32 1.31
CA LEU A 49 -14.24 -13.14 1.92
C LEU A 49 -13.52 -11.86 1.48
N TYR A 50 -14.30 -10.81 1.24
CA TYR A 50 -13.81 -9.51 0.80
C TYR A 50 -14.23 -8.41 1.75
N THR A 51 -13.27 -7.61 2.20
CA THR A 51 -13.53 -6.37 2.95
C THR A 51 -13.36 -5.19 2.02
N TYR A 52 -14.47 -4.53 1.66
CA TYR A 52 -14.50 -3.35 0.79
C TYR A 52 -14.40 -2.06 1.61
N LYS A 53 -13.26 -1.87 2.27
CA LYS A 53 -13.00 -0.70 3.10
C LYS A 53 -11.66 -0.07 2.77
N THR A 54 -11.70 1.24 2.54
CA THR A 54 -10.49 2.06 2.49
C THR A 54 -9.92 2.22 3.89
N VAL A 55 -8.66 1.85 4.05
CA VAL A 55 -7.87 2.11 5.28
C VAL A 55 -7.07 3.37 5.03
N THR A 56 -7.57 4.50 5.52
CA THR A 56 -7.05 5.84 5.24
C THR A 56 -5.59 6.01 5.61
N GLU A 57 -5.15 5.37 6.70
CA GLU A 57 -3.80 5.46 7.24
C GLU A 57 -2.74 4.81 6.34
N ASN A 58 -3.16 3.93 5.43
CA ASN A 58 -2.26 3.23 4.54
C ASN A 58 -1.89 4.13 3.37
N GLN A 59 -0.73 4.80 3.45
CA GLN A 59 -0.33 5.82 2.49
C GLN A 59 1.17 5.86 2.26
N PHE A 60 1.53 6.38 1.09
CA PHE A 60 2.86 6.88 0.83
C PHE A 60 2.92 8.40 1.05
N THR A 61 3.98 8.85 1.70
CA THR A 61 4.27 10.27 1.93
C THR A 61 5.66 10.58 1.43
N VAL A 62 5.79 11.63 0.62
CA VAL A 62 7.09 12.15 0.20
C VAL A 62 7.52 13.30 1.11
N CYS A 63 8.81 13.36 1.41
CA CYS A 63 9.49 14.49 2.03
C CYS A 63 10.70 14.87 1.18
N ILE A 64 10.84 16.15 0.85
CA ILE A 64 11.97 16.69 0.10
C ILE A 64 12.69 17.67 1.01
N ARG A 65 14.01 17.47 1.13
CA ARG A 65 14.91 18.33 1.89
C ARG A 65 15.99 18.91 0.98
N ARG A 66 16.31 20.19 1.18
CA ARG A 66 17.43 20.87 0.53
C ARG A 66 18.30 21.50 1.60
N ARG A 67 19.61 21.30 1.52
CA ARG A 67 20.59 21.84 2.51
C ARG A 67 20.19 21.51 3.96
N GLY A 68 19.70 20.29 4.19
CA GLY A 68 19.28 19.80 5.51
C GLY A 68 17.93 20.32 6.03
N GLN A 69 17.20 21.14 5.26
CA GLN A 69 15.90 21.68 5.64
C GLN A 69 14.77 21.07 4.81
N THR A 70 13.66 20.71 5.45
CA THR A 70 12.45 20.23 4.75
C THR A 70 11.80 21.38 4.01
N VAL A 71 11.71 21.26 2.68
CA VAL A 71 11.10 22.28 1.80
C VAL A 71 9.72 21.84 1.30
N TYR A 72 9.44 20.54 1.28
CA TYR A 72 8.17 20.01 0.83
C TYR A 72 7.85 18.67 1.50
N GLN A 73 6.59 18.46 1.88
CA GLN A 73 6.09 17.19 2.40
C GLN A 73 4.64 17.01 1.96
N GLN A 74 4.27 15.83 1.48
CA GLN A 74 2.93 15.58 0.93
C GLN A 74 2.55 14.12 1.01
N VAL A 75 1.33 13.83 1.48
CA VAL A 75 0.72 12.51 1.31
C VAL A 75 0.31 12.34 -0.14
N LEU A 76 0.71 11.25 -0.76
CA LEU A 76 0.47 10.93 -2.17
C LEU A 76 -0.94 10.34 -2.39
N SER A 77 -1.94 11.07 -1.89
CA SER A 77 -3.37 10.74 -1.96
C SER A 77 -4.18 11.98 -2.29
N LEU A 78 -5.18 11.79 -3.16
CA LEU A 78 -6.13 12.83 -3.56
C LEU A 78 -7.17 13.12 -2.45
N ASP A 79 -7.32 12.20 -1.49
CA ASP A 79 -8.33 12.29 -0.44
C ASP A 79 -8.00 13.38 0.59
N ARG A 80 -9.05 13.87 1.26
CA ARG A 80 -8.99 14.82 2.39
C ARG A 80 -9.84 14.30 3.55
N PRO A 81 -9.31 13.34 4.33
CA PRO A 81 -10.07 12.73 5.42
C PRO A 81 -10.26 13.70 6.60
N HIS A 82 -11.29 13.46 7.42
CA HIS A 82 -11.49 14.18 8.69
C HIS A 82 -10.57 13.68 9.83
N THR A 83 -9.86 12.58 9.61
CA THR A 83 -8.88 11.98 10.52
C THR A 83 -7.46 12.28 10.06
N LEU A 84 -6.46 12.14 10.94
CA LEU A 84 -5.05 12.41 10.61
C LEU A 84 -4.83 13.83 10.02
N GLN A 85 -5.52 14.83 10.58
CA GLN A 85 -5.46 16.22 10.07
C GLN A 85 -4.07 16.86 10.15
N GLY A 86 -3.15 16.28 10.93
CA GLY A 86 -1.74 16.71 10.96
C GLY A 86 -0.92 16.27 9.74
N TRP A 87 -1.46 15.41 8.88
CA TRP A 87 -0.81 15.04 7.63
C TRP A 87 -1.22 16.00 6.51
N ASN A 88 -0.30 16.29 5.60
CA ASN A 88 -0.58 17.13 4.45
C ASN A 88 -1.29 16.32 3.34
N TRP A 89 -2.62 16.34 3.36
CA TRP A 89 -3.51 15.61 2.44
C TRP A 89 -3.84 16.39 1.15
N GLY A 90 -4.61 15.77 0.25
CA GLY A 90 -5.20 16.47 -0.89
C GLY A 90 -4.23 16.78 -2.02
N TYR A 91 -3.39 15.80 -2.38
CA TYR A 91 -2.52 15.87 -3.54
C TYR A 91 -3.33 16.24 -4.80
N CYS A 92 -2.75 17.09 -5.66
CA CYS A 92 -3.45 17.59 -6.83
C CYS A 92 -3.64 16.49 -7.88
N GLY A 93 -4.88 16.02 -8.06
CA GLY A 93 -5.19 14.91 -8.95
C GLY A 93 -4.85 15.13 -10.42
N SER A 94 -4.74 16.39 -10.89
CA SER A 94 -4.29 16.68 -12.26
C SER A 94 -2.80 16.42 -12.50
N GLN A 95 -2.04 16.14 -11.43
CA GLN A 95 -0.61 15.83 -11.44
C GLN A 95 -0.34 14.35 -11.09
N ALA A 96 -1.38 13.53 -10.92
CA ALA A 96 -1.27 12.09 -10.67
C ALA A 96 -1.82 11.28 -11.84
N PHE A 97 -1.05 10.34 -12.34
CA PHE A 97 -1.41 9.50 -13.48
C PHE A 97 -1.28 8.03 -13.10
N TYR A 98 -2.40 7.31 -13.15
CA TYR A 98 -2.44 5.88 -12.89
C TYR A 98 -2.48 5.10 -14.20
N HIS A 99 -1.66 4.06 -14.28
CA HIS A 99 -1.60 3.16 -15.41
C HIS A 99 -1.62 1.72 -14.92
N ALA A 100 -2.23 0.83 -15.70
CA ALA A 100 -2.39 -0.57 -15.35
C ALA A 100 -2.21 -1.48 -16.56
N LEU A 101 -1.41 -2.52 -16.37
CA LEU A 101 -1.30 -3.67 -17.26
C LEU A 101 -0.94 -4.88 -16.40
N TYR A 102 -1.96 -5.57 -15.90
CA TYR A 102 -1.82 -6.69 -14.96
C TYR A 102 -0.73 -7.68 -15.42
N PRO A 103 0.17 -8.13 -14.53
CA PRO A 103 0.17 -7.98 -13.06
C PRO A 103 0.87 -6.72 -12.53
N ARG A 104 1.05 -5.71 -13.39
CA ARG A 104 1.73 -4.46 -13.08
C ARG A 104 0.78 -3.29 -13.08
N ALA A 105 1.08 -2.31 -12.24
CA ALA A 105 0.50 -0.97 -12.33
C ALA A 105 1.57 0.04 -11.94
N TRP A 106 1.36 1.30 -12.30
CA TRP A 106 2.23 2.37 -11.84
C TRP A 106 1.46 3.66 -11.68
N THR A 107 1.86 4.43 -10.67
CA THR A 107 1.36 5.79 -10.44
C THR A 107 2.51 6.76 -10.58
N VAL A 108 2.35 7.74 -11.46
CA VAL A 108 3.27 8.87 -11.62
C VAL A 108 2.71 10.05 -10.85
N TYR A 109 3.51 10.64 -9.98
CA TYR A 109 3.21 11.86 -9.23
C TYR A 109 4.19 12.94 -9.66
N GLN A 110 3.68 14.00 -10.30
CA GLN A 110 4.47 15.16 -10.66
C GLN A 110 4.44 16.19 -9.54
N LEU A 111 5.60 16.74 -9.19
CA LEU A 111 5.75 17.83 -8.23
C LEU A 111 6.37 19.04 -8.96
N PRO A 112 5.62 19.76 -9.81
CA PRO A 112 6.18 20.82 -10.65
C PRO A 112 6.91 21.90 -9.84
N GLY A 113 6.34 22.32 -8.70
CA GLY A 113 6.98 23.30 -7.82
C GLY A 113 8.29 22.84 -7.18
N GLN A 114 8.63 21.56 -7.28
CA GLN A 114 9.85 20.97 -6.73
C GLN A 114 10.80 20.45 -7.83
N ASN A 115 10.40 20.49 -9.11
CA ASN A 115 11.08 19.84 -10.22
C ASN A 115 11.36 18.34 -9.99
N VAL A 116 10.41 17.64 -9.37
CA VAL A 116 10.53 16.20 -9.06
C VAL A 116 9.40 15.42 -9.68
N THR A 117 9.72 14.25 -10.25
CA THR A 117 8.74 13.24 -10.64
C THR A 117 8.98 11.97 -9.84
N LEU A 118 7.92 11.44 -9.23
CA LEU A 118 7.95 10.18 -8.49
C LEU A 118 7.13 9.14 -9.27
N THR A 119 7.71 7.97 -9.52
CA THR A 119 6.99 6.85 -10.13
C THR A 119 7.00 5.67 -9.18
N CYS A 120 5.81 5.25 -8.73
CA CYS A 120 5.63 4.04 -7.95
C CYS A 120 5.12 2.93 -8.85
N ARG A 121 5.97 1.94 -9.16
CA ARG A 121 5.58 0.74 -9.88
C ARG A 121 5.24 -0.36 -8.89
N GLN A 122 4.07 -0.96 -9.04
CA GLN A 122 3.63 -2.11 -8.27
C GLN A 122 3.61 -3.38 -9.12
N VAL A 123 4.09 -4.49 -8.58
CA VAL A 123 4.18 -5.77 -9.27
C VAL A 123 3.76 -6.90 -8.34
N SER A 124 2.79 -7.71 -8.78
CA SER A 124 2.47 -9.00 -8.18
C SER A 124 3.23 -10.11 -8.91
N PRO A 125 3.69 -11.16 -8.21
CA PRO A 125 4.36 -12.27 -8.85
C PRO A 125 3.30 -13.12 -9.55
N ILE A 126 3.04 -12.87 -10.83
CA ILE A 126 2.10 -13.66 -11.63
C ILE A 126 2.84 -14.04 -12.91
N ILE A 127 3.40 -15.23 -12.89
CA ILE A 127 4.39 -15.71 -13.85
C ILE A 127 3.81 -16.98 -14.49
N PRO A 128 3.48 -16.97 -15.79
CA PRO A 128 2.98 -18.15 -16.47
C PRO A 128 3.90 -19.36 -16.28
N HIS A 129 3.31 -20.51 -15.99
CA HIS A 129 4.00 -21.78 -15.74
C HIS A 129 4.88 -21.85 -14.49
N ASP A 130 4.95 -20.81 -13.66
CA ASP A 130 5.59 -20.86 -12.34
C ASP A 130 4.53 -20.83 -11.23
N TYR A 131 4.19 -22.00 -10.73
CA TYR A 131 3.20 -22.16 -9.67
C TYR A 131 3.72 -21.77 -8.29
N LYS A 132 5.05 -21.80 -8.09
CA LYS A 132 5.65 -21.54 -6.80
C LYS A 132 5.66 -20.05 -6.54
N ASP A 133 6.32 -19.29 -7.40
CA ASP A 133 6.48 -17.86 -7.20
C ASP A 133 5.17 -17.13 -7.44
N SER A 134 4.33 -17.64 -8.35
CA SER A 134 3.00 -17.07 -8.57
C SER A 134 2.05 -17.22 -7.38
N SER A 135 2.36 -18.08 -6.41
CA SER A 135 1.54 -18.29 -5.21
C SER A 135 1.97 -17.42 -4.02
N LEU A 136 3.07 -16.67 -4.13
CA LEU A 136 3.62 -15.91 -3.01
C LEU A 136 2.68 -14.78 -2.59
N PRO A 137 2.37 -14.64 -1.28
CA PRO A 137 1.50 -13.58 -0.75
C PRO A 137 2.26 -12.26 -0.61
N LEU A 138 2.84 -11.77 -1.70
CA LEU A 138 3.65 -10.55 -1.71
C LEU A 138 3.34 -9.67 -2.93
N ALA A 139 3.77 -8.42 -2.84
CA ALA A 139 3.94 -7.54 -3.98
C ALA A 139 5.16 -6.66 -3.78
N VAL A 140 5.74 -6.20 -4.87
CA VAL A 140 6.90 -5.30 -4.86
C VAL A 140 6.46 -3.91 -5.27
N LEU A 141 6.88 -2.90 -4.51
CA LEU A 141 6.67 -1.49 -4.81
C LEU A 141 8.04 -0.85 -5.10
N VAL A 142 8.29 -0.55 -6.37
CA VAL A 142 9.54 0.05 -6.83
C VAL A 142 9.33 1.54 -7.03
N TRP A 143 10.16 2.35 -6.38
CA TRP A 143 10.14 3.79 -6.50
C TRP A 143 11.29 4.28 -7.37
N ASP A 144 10.93 4.94 -8.45
CA ASP A 144 11.84 5.69 -9.32
C ASP A 144 11.61 7.19 -9.05
N ILE A 145 12.69 7.94 -8.80
CA ILE A 145 12.65 9.36 -8.40
C ILE A 145 13.54 10.14 -9.37
N GLU A 146 12.95 11.08 -10.09
CA GLU A 146 13.64 11.92 -11.06
C GLU A 146 13.74 13.34 -10.53
N ASN A 147 14.97 13.84 -10.35
CA ASN A 147 15.25 15.24 -10.08
C ASN A 147 15.52 15.96 -11.41
N GLY A 148 14.57 16.77 -11.86
CA GLY A 148 14.72 17.61 -13.04
C GLY A 148 15.31 19.00 -12.75
N GLY A 149 15.68 19.27 -11.50
CA GLY A 149 16.36 20.49 -11.09
C GLY A 149 17.88 20.38 -11.22
N ASP A 150 18.55 21.51 -10.97
CA ASP A 150 20.01 21.68 -10.96
C ASP A 150 20.63 21.58 -9.55
N GLU A 151 19.81 21.61 -8.50
CA GLU A 151 20.25 21.46 -7.12
C GLU A 151 20.15 20.00 -6.62
N GLU A 152 21.11 19.60 -5.81
CA GLU A 152 21.04 18.36 -5.03
C GLU A 152 19.91 18.43 -3.99
N MET A 153 19.21 17.32 -3.79
CA MET A 153 18.15 17.20 -2.81
C MET A 153 18.10 15.81 -2.18
N GLU A 154 17.58 15.74 -0.97
CA GLU A 154 17.29 14.50 -0.27
C GLU A 154 15.79 14.23 -0.40
N VAL A 155 15.44 13.06 -0.94
CA VAL A 155 14.04 12.62 -1.09
C VAL A 155 13.81 11.39 -0.21
N THR A 156 12.87 11.49 0.71
CA THR A 156 12.42 10.38 1.55
C THR A 156 11.01 9.97 1.16
N ILE A 157 10.80 8.67 0.96
CA ILE A 157 9.49 8.06 0.81
C ILE A 157 9.17 7.26 2.07
N MET A 158 8.12 7.66 2.77
CA MET A 158 7.60 6.94 3.92
C MET A 158 6.38 6.12 3.48
N PHE A 159 6.35 4.84 3.85
CA PHE A 159 5.15 4.03 3.75
C PHE A 159 4.57 3.80 5.14
N THR A 160 3.30 4.18 5.33
CA THR A 160 2.55 3.83 6.53
C THR A 160 1.58 2.71 6.22
N LEU A 161 1.53 1.70 7.10
CA LEU A 161 0.57 0.60 7.04
C LEU A 161 0.00 0.38 8.44
N ARG A 162 -1.33 0.37 8.55
CA ARG A 162 -2.04 0.11 9.79
C ARG A 162 -1.98 -1.38 10.13
N ASN A 163 -1.64 -1.70 11.38
CA ASN A 163 -1.89 -3.03 11.93
C ASN A 163 -3.34 -3.12 12.39
N GLY A 164 -4.21 -3.59 11.51
CA GLY A 164 -5.64 -3.54 11.74
C GLY A 164 -6.44 -3.65 10.44
N SER A 165 -7.70 -4.05 10.59
CA SER A 165 -8.67 -4.08 9.49
C SER A 165 -9.37 -2.73 9.27
N GLY A 166 -9.14 -1.77 10.18
CA GLY A 166 -9.88 -0.52 10.24
C GLY A 166 -11.30 -0.70 10.80
N THR A 167 -11.68 -1.90 11.25
CA THR A 167 -13.03 -2.18 11.76
C THR A 167 -13.11 -2.08 13.28
N ARG A 168 -14.30 -2.33 13.86
CA ARG A 168 -14.49 -2.29 15.31
C ARG A 168 -13.71 -3.41 16.03
N SER A 169 -13.36 -4.50 15.34
CA SER A 169 -12.61 -5.61 15.95
C SER A 169 -11.21 -5.20 16.38
N ASP A 170 -10.60 -4.21 15.71
CA ASP A 170 -9.28 -3.68 16.08
C ASP A 170 -9.25 -3.14 17.52
N ARG A 171 -10.42 -2.76 18.09
CA ARG A 171 -10.51 -2.26 19.48
C ARG A 171 -10.36 -3.36 20.53
N ALA A 172 -10.48 -4.63 20.16
CA ALA A 172 -10.27 -5.75 21.07
C ALA A 172 -8.81 -5.86 21.54
N GLY A 173 -7.88 -5.12 20.93
CA GLY A 173 -6.46 -5.09 21.30
C GLY A 173 -5.69 -6.30 20.76
N ASN A 174 -4.46 -6.48 21.25
CA ASN A 174 -3.53 -7.58 20.94
C ASN A 174 -2.78 -7.50 19.60
N HIS A 175 -3.10 -6.57 18.70
CA HIS A 175 -2.23 -6.28 17.56
C HIS A 175 -0.91 -5.66 18.05
N TRP A 176 0.22 -6.13 17.53
CA TRP A 176 1.53 -5.61 17.88
C TRP A 176 2.46 -5.62 16.67
N ASN A 177 3.51 -4.80 16.73
CA ASN A 177 4.47 -4.65 15.64
C ASN A 177 5.88 -4.94 16.15
N GLU A 178 6.72 -5.52 15.32
CA GLU A 178 8.15 -5.67 15.61
C GLU A 178 9.03 -5.33 14.41
N PRO A 179 10.15 -4.63 14.63
CA PRO A 179 11.12 -4.43 13.57
C PRO A 179 11.85 -5.74 13.27
N PHE A 180 12.30 -5.91 12.04
CA PHE A 180 13.20 -6.99 11.66
C PHE A 180 14.29 -6.49 10.73
N GLN A 181 15.40 -7.21 10.72
CA GLN A 181 16.49 -7.05 9.77
C GLN A 181 16.96 -8.43 9.31
N LEU A 182 17.15 -8.58 8.00
CA LEU A 182 17.64 -9.81 7.40
C LEU A 182 18.81 -9.48 6.49
N GLN A 183 19.87 -10.26 6.60
CA GLN A 183 21.01 -10.22 5.70
C GLN A 183 21.18 -11.58 5.05
N LYS A 184 21.24 -11.61 3.72
CA LYS A 184 21.43 -12.84 2.95
C LYS A 184 22.08 -12.52 1.61
N ASP A 185 23.08 -13.31 1.22
CA ASP A 185 23.75 -13.21 -0.08
C ASP A 185 24.28 -11.80 -0.40
N GLY A 186 24.77 -11.08 0.63
CA GLY A 186 25.27 -9.70 0.51
C GLY A 186 24.18 -8.62 0.48
N GLU A 187 22.91 -9.01 0.49
CA GLU A 187 21.76 -8.11 0.52
C GLU A 187 21.26 -7.92 1.95
N SER A 188 20.89 -6.69 2.29
CA SER A 188 20.27 -6.36 3.57
C SER A 188 18.88 -5.79 3.37
N VAL A 189 17.94 -6.22 4.22
CA VAL A 189 16.56 -5.76 4.22
C VAL A 189 16.19 -5.39 5.65
N ARG A 190 15.55 -4.23 5.82
CA ARG A 190 14.96 -3.81 7.10
C ARG A 190 13.47 -3.59 6.93
N GLY A 191 12.70 -3.86 7.97
CA GLY A 191 11.26 -3.75 7.89
C GLY A 191 10.54 -3.82 9.22
N MET A 192 9.23 -3.89 9.12
CA MET A 192 8.29 -4.04 10.22
C MET A 192 7.38 -5.24 9.94
N LEU A 193 7.22 -6.11 10.93
CA LEU A 193 6.17 -7.12 10.97
C LEU A 193 4.98 -6.56 11.75
N LEU A 194 3.79 -6.68 11.20
CA LEU A 194 2.53 -6.23 11.78
C LEU A 194 1.72 -7.48 12.09
N HIS A 195 1.70 -7.89 13.36
CA HIS A 195 1.01 -9.08 13.83
C HIS A 195 -0.46 -8.77 14.09
N HIS A 196 -1.32 -9.24 13.19
CA HIS A 196 -2.76 -9.02 13.22
C HIS A 196 -3.46 -10.17 13.94
N CYS A 197 -3.58 -10.03 15.26
CA CYS A 197 -4.21 -11.00 16.14
C CYS A 197 -5.74 -10.92 16.08
N THR A 198 -6.38 -11.77 15.28
CA THR A 198 -7.84 -11.97 15.24
C THR A 198 -8.26 -13.27 15.91
N SER A 199 -9.52 -13.38 16.33
CA SER A 199 -10.07 -14.63 16.90
C SER A 199 -10.11 -15.78 15.89
N THR A 200 -10.17 -15.45 14.60
CA THR A 200 -10.18 -16.41 13.48
C THR A 200 -9.14 -15.96 12.46
N ASN A 201 -8.27 -16.89 12.06
CA ASN A 201 -7.20 -16.70 11.08
C ASN A 201 -6.29 -15.48 11.36
N PRO A 202 -5.53 -15.47 12.46
CA PRO A 202 -4.50 -14.46 12.68
C PRO A 202 -3.45 -14.53 11.57
N TYR A 203 -2.87 -13.38 11.22
CA TYR A 203 -1.84 -13.29 10.18
C TYR A 203 -0.83 -12.20 10.49
N THR A 204 0.32 -12.24 9.80
CA THR A 204 1.36 -11.21 9.89
C THR A 204 1.56 -10.58 8.53
N LEU A 205 1.53 -9.24 8.47
CA LEU A 205 1.95 -8.49 7.27
C LEU A 205 3.39 -8.01 7.48
N GLY A 206 4.21 -8.12 6.44
CA GLY A 206 5.56 -7.56 6.42
C GLY A 206 5.62 -6.37 5.47
N VAL A 207 6.21 -5.27 5.92
CA VAL A 207 6.65 -4.17 5.06
C VAL A 207 8.15 -4.05 5.21
N ALA A 208 8.88 -4.03 4.10
CA ALA A 208 10.32 -4.02 4.12
C ALA A 208 10.90 -3.18 2.99
N VAL A 209 12.11 -2.68 3.22
CA VAL A 209 12.91 -1.96 2.24
C VAL A 209 14.26 -2.65 2.11
N ARG A 210 14.73 -2.81 0.87
CA ARG A 210 16.10 -3.25 0.59
C ARG A 210 17.04 -2.08 0.84
N GLU A 211 18.07 -2.32 1.63
CA GLU A 211 19.12 -1.34 1.87
C GLU A 211 20.00 -1.21 0.61
N ARG A 212 20.41 0.02 0.30
CA ARG A 212 21.40 0.29 -0.75
C ARG A 212 22.78 0.41 -0.14
#